data_AF-A0A327SFS7-F1
#
_entry.id   AF-A0A327SFS7-F1
#
_cell.length_a   1.000
_cell.length_b   1.000
_cell.length_c   1.000
_cell.angle_alpha   90.00
_cell.angle_beta   90.00
_cell.angle_gamma   90.00
#
_symmetry.space_group_name_H-M   'P 1'
#
loop_
_entity.id
_entity.type
_entity.pdbx_description
1 polymer ?
#
loop_
_entity_poly.entity_id
_entity_poly.type
_entity_poly.pdbx_seq_one_letter_code
_entity_poly.pdbx_strand_id
1 'polypeptide(L)'
;MFFLTPNHPNIIDLLGQCKSGNQRAQMEVYNRYYKAMYNTSLRIVKDRFKAEDIMQESFLNAFTKLDSLKEPAMFGPWLKRIVVNNSIYEYHKHQKNNDVPLEYVLYKVEDNQGVTEDYEWTNAKAAQIMECMKSLKENYQIGLTLFLIEGYDYEEICEIMNISYANCRTMISRAKDSLRQKLKPVMGY
;
A
#
# COMPACT_ATOMS: atom_id res chain seq x y z
N MET A 1 -5.87 -27.04 -32.24
CA MET A 1 -4.50 -27.05 -31.71
C MET A 1 -4.54 -26.29 -30.39
N PHE A 2 -4.66 -27.02 -29.27
CA PHE A 2 -4.71 -26.43 -27.94
C PHE A 2 -3.32 -25.89 -27.59
N PHE A 3 -3.17 -24.56 -27.51
CA PHE A 3 -1.99 -23.97 -26.89
C PHE A 3 -2.05 -24.28 -25.39
N LEU A 4 -1.20 -25.21 -24.96
CA LEU A 4 -0.90 -25.44 -23.55
C LEU A 4 -0.39 -24.11 -22.99
N THR A 5 -1.16 -23.47 -22.11
CA THR A 5 -0.64 -22.39 -21.27
C THR A 5 0.59 -22.91 -20.53
N PRO A 6 1.69 -22.15 -20.42
CA PRO A 6 2.80 -22.54 -19.56
C PRO A 6 2.24 -22.81 -18.17
N ASN A 7 2.51 -24.00 -17.63
CA ASN A 7 2.08 -24.40 -16.31
C ASN A 7 2.79 -23.48 -15.31
N HIS A 8 2.13 -22.38 -14.93
CA HIS A 8 2.74 -21.36 -14.09
C HIS A 8 3.07 -22.01 -12.75
N PRO A 9 4.35 -22.06 -12.33
CA PRO A 9 4.72 -22.82 -11.14
C PRO A 9 3.94 -22.28 -9.94
N ASN A 10 3.43 -23.18 -9.10
CA ASN A 10 2.65 -22.80 -7.94
C ASN A 10 3.51 -21.91 -7.03
N ILE A 11 2.91 -20.93 -6.35
CA ILE A 11 3.64 -20.04 -5.46
C ILE A 11 4.39 -20.82 -4.37
N ILE A 12 3.82 -21.91 -3.85
CA ILE A 12 4.45 -22.75 -2.83
C ILE A 12 5.77 -23.36 -3.35
N ASP A 13 5.77 -23.88 -4.58
CA ASP A 13 6.96 -24.47 -5.20
C ASP A 13 8.05 -23.41 -5.45
N LEU A 14 7.63 -22.22 -5.91
CA LEU A 14 8.55 -21.09 -6.10
C LEU A 14 9.19 -20.65 -4.79
N LEU A 15 8.41 -20.56 -3.72
CA LEU A 15 8.93 -20.19 -2.40
C LEU A 15 9.91 -21.24 -1.88
N GLY A 16 9.64 -22.53 -2.11
CA GLY A 16 10.59 -23.61 -1.82
C GLY A 16 11.92 -23.43 -2.55
N GLN A 17 11.89 -23.05 -3.83
CA GLN A 17 13.11 -22.75 -4.60
C GLN A 17 13.77 -21.43 -4.17
N CYS A 18 13.01 -20.44 -3.72
CA CYS A 18 13.56 -19.19 -3.21
C CYS A 18 14.40 -19.44 -1.95
N LYS A 19 13.98 -20.37 -1.08
CA LYS A 19 14.73 -20.76 0.13
C LYS A 19 16.09 -21.38 -0.18
N SER A 20 16.24 -22.04 -1.33
CA SER A 20 17.54 -22.55 -1.79
C SER A 20 18.36 -21.52 -2.57
N GLY A 21 17.94 -20.25 -2.60
CA GLY A 21 18.66 -19.17 -3.28
C GLY A 21 18.48 -19.15 -4.81
N ASN A 22 17.47 -19.83 -5.34
CA ASN A 22 17.22 -19.84 -6.78
C ASN A 22 16.78 -18.45 -7.29
N GLN A 23 17.68 -17.75 -7.97
CA GLN A 23 17.45 -16.41 -8.49
C GLN A 23 16.30 -16.33 -9.51
N ARG A 24 16.11 -17.37 -10.33
CA ARG A 24 15.00 -17.39 -11.30
C ARG A 24 13.65 -17.48 -10.59
N ALA A 25 13.57 -18.29 -9.53
CA ALA A 25 12.37 -18.39 -8.71
C ALA A 25 12.09 -17.06 -7.98
N GLN A 26 13.11 -16.40 -7.44
CA GLN A 26 12.97 -15.09 -6.80
C GLN A 26 12.48 -14.02 -7.79
N MET A 27 13.04 -13.98 -9.01
CA MET A 27 12.60 -13.05 -10.05
C MET A 27 11.15 -13.31 -10.47
N GLU A 28 10.75 -14.58 -10.57
CA GLU A 28 9.37 -14.92 -10.89
C GLU A 28 8.40 -14.49 -9.78
N VAL A 29 8.76 -14.72 -8.51
CA VAL A 29 7.98 -14.21 -7.36
C VAL A 29 7.91 -12.68 -7.40
N TYR A 30 9.02 -12.00 -7.65
CA TYR A 30 9.06 -10.55 -7.80
C TYR A 30 8.07 -10.07 -8.89
N ASN A 31 8.15 -10.64 -10.09
CA ASN A 31 7.29 -10.29 -11.21
C ASN A 31 5.79 -10.45 -10.91
N ARG A 32 5.41 -11.39 -10.05
CA ARG A 32 4.00 -11.60 -9.66
C ARG A 32 3.46 -10.53 -8.71
N TYR A 33 4.30 -9.95 -7.86
CA TYR A 33 3.84 -9.10 -6.76
C TYR A 33 4.31 -7.63 -6.85
N TYR A 34 5.36 -7.31 -7.61
CA TYR A 34 6.02 -5.99 -7.56
C TYR A 34 5.06 -4.83 -7.81
N LYS A 35 4.18 -4.92 -8.82
CA LYS A 35 3.23 -3.84 -9.16
C LYS A 35 2.26 -3.56 -8.01
N ALA A 36 1.76 -4.60 -7.35
CA ALA A 36 0.88 -4.45 -6.20
C ALA A 36 1.61 -3.83 -5.01
N MET A 37 2.83 -4.31 -4.71
CA MET A 37 3.64 -3.80 -3.61
C MET A 37 4.09 -2.35 -3.82
N TYR A 38 4.52 -2.01 -5.03
CA TYR A 38 4.85 -0.64 -5.42
C TYR A 38 3.65 0.29 -5.24
N ASN A 39 2.48 -0.12 -5.73
CA ASN A 39 1.25 0.68 -5.59
C ASN A 39 0.83 0.86 -4.13
N THR A 40 0.98 -0.17 -3.30
CA THR A 40 0.74 -0.07 -1.85
C THR A 40 1.70 0.92 -1.20
N SER A 41 3.00 0.86 -1.52
CA SER A 41 3.97 1.82 -0.98
C SER A 41 3.68 3.25 -1.46
N LEU A 42 3.42 3.44 -2.76
CA LEU A 42 3.12 4.74 -3.36
C LEU A 42 1.90 5.42 -2.73
N ARG A 43 0.85 4.66 -2.41
CA ARG A 43 -0.33 5.21 -1.70
C ARG A 43 0.01 5.76 -0.30
N ILE A 44 1.05 5.23 0.33
CA ILE A 44 1.49 5.63 1.68
C ILE A 44 2.50 6.78 1.61
N VAL A 45 3.60 6.62 0.87
CA VAL A 45 4.71 7.59 0.86
C VAL A 45 4.51 8.74 -0.12
N LYS A 46 3.61 8.60 -1.11
CA LYS A 46 3.28 9.62 -2.13
C LYS A 46 4.49 10.14 -2.92
N ASP A 47 5.55 9.34 -2.98
CA ASP A 47 6.80 9.62 -3.69
C ASP A 47 7.17 8.36 -4.48
N ARG A 48 7.39 8.52 -5.79
CA ARG A 48 7.63 7.39 -6.70
C ARG A 48 8.98 6.72 -6.44
N PHE A 49 10.03 7.52 -6.23
CA PHE A 49 11.38 7.01 -6.01
C PHE A 49 11.45 6.26 -4.69
N LYS A 50 10.87 6.84 -3.63
CA LYS A 50 10.77 6.15 -2.34
C LYS A 50 9.94 4.87 -2.43
N ALA A 51 8.80 4.92 -3.12
CA ALA A 51 7.94 3.75 -3.26
C ALA A 51 8.63 2.61 -4.01
N GLU A 52 9.44 2.92 -5.02
CA GLU A 52 10.27 1.96 -5.74
C GLU A 52 11.33 1.35 -4.82
N ASP A 53 12.10 2.19 -4.12
CA ASP A 53 13.15 1.75 -3.20
C ASP A 53 12.57 0.86 -2.08
N ILE A 54 11.50 1.29 -1.43
CA ILE A 54 10.83 0.54 -0.36
C ILE A 54 10.35 -0.82 -0.87
N MET A 55 9.71 -0.85 -2.04
CA MET A 55 9.24 -2.09 -2.63
C MET A 55 10.42 -3.04 -2.89
N GLN A 56 11.49 -2.57 -3.53
CA GLN A 56 12.68 -3.38 -3.82
C GLN A 56 13.33 -3.91 -2.53
N GLU A 57 13.59 -3.04 -1.55
CA GLU A 57 14.16 -3.43 -0.26
C GLU A 57 13.25 -4.41 0.50
N SER A 58 11.94 -4.24 0.43
CA SER A 58 10.99 -5.18 1.04
C SER A 58 11.06 -6.57 0.40
N PHE A 59 11.26 -6.69 -0.92
CA PHE A 59 11.48 -7.99 -1.56
C PHE A 59 12.80 -8.64 -1.09
N LEU A 60 13.88 -7.86 -1.04
CA LEU A 60 15.17 -8.36 -0.54
C LEU A 60 15.03 -8.88 0.89
N ASN A 61 14.39 -8.09 1.76
CA ASN A 61 14.09 -8.47 3.14
C ASN A 61 13.15 -9.69 3.24
N ALA A 62 12.18 -9.81 2.35
CA ALA A 62 11.28 -10.95 2.31
C ALA A 62 12.03 -12.25 1.93
N PHE A 63 12.93 -12.19 0.95
CA PHE A 63 13.72 -13.37 0.58
C PHE A 63 14.71 -13.78 1.68
N THR A 64 15.31 -12.84 2.41
CA THR A 64 16.20 -13.17 3.53
C THR A 64 15.45 -13.72 4.74
N LYS A 65 14.18 -13.35 4.92
CA LYS A 65 13.33 -13.79 6.05
C LYS A 65 12.35 -14.89 5.69
N LEU A 66 12.50 -15.51 4.52
CA LEU A 66 11.51 -16.44 3.97
C LEU A 66 11.27 -17.67 4.87
N ASP A 67 12.24 -18.03 5.70
CA ASP A 67 12.10 -19.11 6.68
C ASP A 67 11.19 -18.77 7.87
N SER A 68 10.94 -17.49 8.12
CA SER A 68 9.98 -17.05 9.15
C SER A 68 8.53 -17.19 8.69
N LEU A 69 8.29 -17.42 7.39
CA LEU A 69 6.95 -17.63 6.84
C LEU A 69 6.45 -19.03 7.22
N LYS A 70 5.46 -19.06 8.13
CA LYS A 70 4.86 -20.31 8.62
C LYS A 70 4.00 -21.02 7.57
N GLU A 71 3.25 -20.25 6.80
CA GLU A 71 2.31 -20.77 5.80
C GLU A 71 2.64 -20.17 4.42
N PRO A 72 3.16 -20.96 3.47
CA PRO A 72 3.52 -20.47 2.14
C PRO A 72 2.36 -19.81 1.37
N ALA A 73 1.13 -20.27 1.60
CA ALA A 73 -0.08 -19.68 1.02
C ALA A 73 -0.31 -18.22 1.45
N MET A 74 0.24 -17.82 2.60
CA MET A 74 0.13 -16.48 3.17
C MET A 74 1.25 -15.53 2.72
N PHE A 75 2.06 -15.92 1.74
CA PHE A 75 3.18 -15.09 1.27
C PHE A 75 2.74 -13.70 0.81
N GLY A 76 1.65 -13.58 0.05
CA GLY A 76 1.15 -12.29 -0.43
C GLY A 76 0.82 -11.33 0.73
N PRO A 77 -0.08 -11.71 1.65
CA PRO A 77 -0.36 -10.91 2.86
C PRO A 77 0.88 -10.63 3.72
N TRP A 78 1.77 -11.61 3.87
CA TRP A 78 3.00 -11.46 4.65
C TRP A 78 3.96 -10.43 4.04
N LEU A 79 4.22 -10.53 2.74
CA LEU A 79 5.03 -9.57 1.98
C LEU A 79 4.42 -8.17 2.06
N LYS A 80 3.11 -8.07 1.89
CA LYS A 80 2.38 -6.81 1.99
C LYS A 80 2.57 -6.14 3.35
N ARG A 81 2.55 -6.90 4.45
CA ARG A 81 2.83 -6.37 5.80
C ARG A 81 4.24 -5.81 5.92
N ILE A 82 5.25 -6.46 5.32
CA ILE A 82 6.63 -5.93 5.26
C ILE A 82 6.65 -4.58 4.53
N VAL A 83 6.03 -4.50 3.35
CA VAL A 83 5.99 -3.29 2.51
C VAL A 83 5.29 -2.13 3.23
N VAL A 84 4.14 -2.39 3.85
CA VAL A 84 3.37 -1.39 4.58
C VAL A 84 4.16 -0.84 5.77
N ASN A 85 4.79 -1.73 6.56
CA ASN A 85 5.60 -1.32 7.70
C ASN A 85 6.78 -0.43 7.27
N ASN A 86 7.51 -0.83 6.23
CA ASN A 86 8.62 -0.05 5.70
C ASN A 86 8.14 1.31 5.15
N SER A 87 6.99 1.33 4.47
CA SER A 87 6.42 2.55 3.90
C SER A 87 6.00 3.55 4.98
N ILE A 88 5.37 3.07 6.05
CA ILE A 88 4.95 3.91 7.18
C ILE A 88 6.16 4.43 7.95
N TYR A 89 7.18 3.59 8.15
CA TYR A 89 8.44 4.02 8.75
C TYR A 89 9.08 5.16 7.98
N GLU A 90 9.24 5.02 6.65
CA GLU A 90 9.86 6.04 5.81
C GLU A 90 9.01 7.31 5.75
N TYR A 91 7.68 7.16 5.68
CA TYR A 91 6.74 8.27 5.77
C TYR A 91 6.92 9.09 7.06
N HIS A 92 6.99 8.43 8.23
CA HIS A 92 7.18 9.12 9.51
C HIS A 92 8.55 9.78 9.63
N LYS A 93 9.61 9.13 9.12
CA LYS A 93 10.96 9.69 9.08
C LYS A 93 11.00 10.99 8.27
N HIS A 94 10.31 11.03 7.13
CA HIS A 94 10.19 12.23 6.32
C HIS A 94 9.43 13.36 7.02
N GLN A 95 8.34 13.04 7.75
CA GLN A 95 7.59 14.04 8.52
C GLN A 95 8.42 14.65 9.66
N LYS A 96 9.22 13.85 10.38
CA LYS A 96 10.12 14.35 11.43
C LYS A 96 11.22 15.28 10.89
N ASN A 97 11.70 15.04 9.68
CA ASN A 97 12.69 15.91 9.05
C ASN A 97 12.09 17.24 8.55
N ASN A 98 10.76 17.34 8.46
CA ASN A 98 10.03 18.52 8.01
C ASN A 98 9.39 19.30 9.17
N ASP A 99 9.89 19.13 10.41
CA ASP A 99 9.36 19.69 11.67
C ASP A 99 8.67 21.06 11.51
N VAL A 100 7.40 21.01 11.14
CA VAL A 100 6.40 22.02 11.46
C VAL A 100 5.46 21.30 12.42
N PRO A 101 5.21 21.87 13.61
CA PRO A 101 4.21 21.35 14.54
C PRO A 101 2.90 21.04 13.82
N LEU A 102 2.10 20.12 14.37
CA LEU A 102 0.77 19.73 13.86
C LEU A 102 -0.28 20.87 14.02
N GLU A 103 0.14 22.10 13.74
CA GLU A 103 -0.65 23.31 13.68
C GLU A 103 -0.11 24.14 12.50
N TYR A 104 -0.90 24.17 11.43
CA TYR A 104 -0.78 25.06 10.28
C TYR A 104 0.41 24.83 9.32
N VAL A 105 0.19 24.04 8.25
CA VAL A 105 0.93 24.23 6.99
C VAL A 105 -0.01 24.19 5.80
N LEU A 106 0.00 25.30 5.07
CA LEU A 106 -0.69 25.55 3.82
C LEU A 106 -0.29 24.55 2.72
N TYR A 107 -1.26 24.29 1.85
CA TYR A 107 -1.11 23.63 0.57
C TYR A 107 0.10 24.13 -0.22
N LYS A 108 1.02 23.21 -0.55
CA LYS A 108 1.71 23.20 -1.84
C LYS A 108 1.29 21.94 -2.57
N VAL A 109 0.48 22.12 -3.60
CA VAL A 109 0.17 21.10 -4.59
C VAL A 109 1.36 21.07 -5.54
N GLU A 110 2.24 20.08 -5.41
CA GLU A 110 3.10 19.71 -6.53
C GLU A 110 2.28 18.80 -7.45
N ASP A 111 2.03 19.33 -8.65
CA ASP A 111 1.32 18.66 -9.73
C ASP A 111 2.19 17.50 -10.24
N ASN A 112 1.99 16.32 -9.66
CA ASN A 112 2.72 15.12 -10.07
C ASN A 112 1.85 14.33 -11.06
N GLN A 113 1.82 14.83 -12.30
CA GLN A 113 1.16 14.20 -13.44
C GLN A 113 1.76 12.82 -13.74
N GLY A 114 0.89 11.91 -14.19
CA GLY A 114 1.27 10.65 -14.82
C GLY A 114 0.90 9.40 -14.03
N VAL A 115 -0.39 9.17 -13.80
CA VAL A 115 -0.91 7.82 -13.57
C VAL A 115 -1.32 7.31 -14.95
N THR A 116 -0.58 6.36 -15.51
CA THR A 116 -0.97 5.71 -16.75
C THR A 116 -2.24 4.90 -16.52
N GLU A 117 -3.24 5.20 -17.34
CA GLU A 117 -4.57 4.60 -17.38
C GLU A 117 -4.51 3.12 -17.75
N ASP A 118 -5.36 2.31 -17.11
CA ASP A 118 -5.98 1.13 -17.73
C ASP A 118 -7.22 0.69 -16.91
N TYR A 119 -8.31 0.33 -17.63
CA TYR A 119 -9.62 -0.20 -17.21
C TYR A 119 -10.82 0.77 -17.13
N GLU A 120 -11.25 1.26 -18.29
CA GLU A 120 -12.34 2.22 -18.45
C GLU A 120 -13.73 1.71 -17.99
N TRP A 121 -14.51 2.64 -17.43
CA TRP A 121 -15.89 2.57 -16.94
C TRP A 121 -16.14 2.33 -15.44
N THR A 122 -15.55 1.33 -14.79
CA THR A 122 -15.59 1.23 -13.29
C THR A 122 -14.59 2.19 -12.64
N ASN A 123 -13.55 2.56 -13.38
CA ASN A 123 -12.47 3.42 -12.90
C ASN A 123 -12.83 4.89 -12.71
N ALA A 124 -13.80 5.47 -13.43
CA ALA A 124 -14.06 6.91 -13.28
C ALA A 124 -14.52 7.26 -11.85
N LYS A 125 -15.42 6.44 -11.28
CA LYS A 125 -15.87 6.57 -9.89
C LYS A 125 -14.76 6.24 -8.90
N ALA A 126 -13.98 5.19 -9.16
CA ALA A 126 -12.84 4.84 -8.31
C ALA A 126 -11.77 5.95 -8.31
N ALA A 127 -11.46 6.53 -9.47
CA ALA A 127 -10.56 7.65 -9.63
C ALA A 127 -11.08 8.90 -8.91
N GLN A 128 -12.39 9.20 -9.02
CA GLN A 128 -13.02 10.28 -8.26
C GLN A 128 -12.92 10.05 -6.74
N ILE A 129 -13.13 8.82 -6.25
CA ILE A 129 -12.95 8.48 -4.83
C ILE A 129 -11.49 8.68 -4.41
N MET A 130 -10.54 8.19 -5.20
CA MET A 130 -9.11 8.36 -4.94
C MET A 130 -8.71 9.83 -4.95
N GLU A 131 -9.28 10.64 -5.82
CA GLU A 131 -9.05 12.09 -5.87
C GLU A 131 -9.63 12.80 -4.65
N CYS A 132 -10.87 12.47 -4.25
CA CYS A 132 -11.45 12.95 -3.01
C CYS A 132 -10.58 12.57 -1.79
N MET A 133 -10.04 11.35 -1.77
CA MET A 133 -9.13 10.90 -0.72
C MET A 133 -7.89 11.79 -0.61
N LYS A 134 -7.26 12.19 -1.74
CA LYS A 134 -6.08 13.08 -1.71
C LYS A 134 -6.32 14.42 -0.99
N SER A 135 -7.57 14.88 -0.95
CA SER A 135 -7.93 16.15 -0.30
C SER A 135 -8.31 16.00 1.19
N LEU A 136 -8.22 14.80 1.77
CA LEU A 136 -8.44 14.57 3.20
C LEU A 136 -7.20 14.97 4.02
N LYS A 137 -7.34 15.07 5.34
CA LYS A 137 -6.19 15.16 6.25
C LYS A 137 -5.31 13.92 6.09
N GLU A 138 -4.00 14.08 6.24
CA GLU A 138 -3.03 13.04 5.89
C GLU A 138 -3.23 11.73 6.68
N ASN A 139 -3.47 11.84 7.99
CA ASN A 139 -3.81 10.71 8.84
C ASN A 139 -5.12 10.01 8.41
N TYR A 140 -6.07 10.73 7.83
CA TYR A 140 -7.31 10.14 7.29
C TYR A 140 -7.04 9.38 5.99
N GLN A 141 -6.16 9.90 5.13
CA GLN A 141 -5.76 9.22 3.90
C GLN A 141 -5.10 7.88 4.20
N ILE A 142 -4.13 7.88 5.11
CA ILE A 142 -3.39 6.68 5.52
C ILE A 142 -4.35 5.69 6.19
N GLY A 143 -5.13 6.15 7.18
CA GLY A 143 -6.08 5.28 7.88
C GLY A 143 -7.10 4.63 6.95
N LEU A 144 -7.68 5.39 6.01
CA LEU A 144 -8.62 4.84 5.03
C LEU A 144 -7.95 3.92 4.01
N THR A 145 -6.71 4.22 3.61
CA THR A 145 -5.95 3.33 2.73
C THR A 145 -5.73 1.98 3.42
N LEU A 146 -5.21 1.99 4.66
CA LEU A 146 -4.99 0.77 5.42
C LEU A 146 -6.29 -0.03 5.63
N PHE A 147 -7.39 0.65 5.99
CA PHE A 147 -8.65 0.01 6.30
C PHE A 147 -9.44 -0.46 5.05
N LEU A 148 -9.66 0.43 4.07
CA LEU A 148 -10.56 0.15 2.94
C LEU A 148 -9.86 -0.50 1.74
N ILE A 149 -8.58 -0.19 1.53
CA ILE A 149 -7.83 -0.67 0.36
C ILE A 149 -6.98 -1.87 0.76
N GLU A 150 -6.26 -1.74 1.87
CA GLU A 150 -5.31 -2.77 2.25
C GLU A 150 -5.93 -3.91 3.08
N GLY A 151 -7.07 -3.65 3.74
CA GLY A 151 -7.88 -4.65 4.46
C GLY A 151 -7.47 -4.89 5.91
N TYR A 152 -6.70 -4.00 6.51
CA TYR A 152 -6.27 -4.12 7.92
C TYR A 152 -7.41 -3.87 8.89
N ASP A 153 -7.42 -4.60 10.00
CA ASP A 153 -8.33 -4.35 11.12
C ASP A 153 -7.85 -3.18 12.01
N TYR A 154 -8.63 -2.83 13.03
CA TYR A 154 -8.28 -1.68 13.88
C TYR A 154 -7.04 -1.95 14.72
N GLU A 155 -6.85 -3.17 15.19
CA GLU A 155 -5.72 -3.63 15.98
C GLU A 155 -4.42 -3.47 15.18
N GLU A 156 -4.40 -3.97 13.94
CA GLU A 156 -3.27 -3.84 13.03
C GLU A 156 -2.98 -2.38 12.66
N ILE A 157 -4.02 -1.57 12.43
CA ILE A 157 -3.84 -0.13 12.14
C ILE A 157 -3.25 0.61 13.35
N CYS A 158 -3.62 0.23 14.58
CA CYS A 158 -3.05 0.83 15.80
C CYS A 158 -1.55 0.55 15.91
N GLU A 159 -1.14 -0.69 15.64
CA GLU A 159 0.27 -1.09 15.60
C GLU A 159 1.03 -0.32 14.53
N ILE A 160 0.48 -0.29 13.30
CA ILE A 160 1.13 0.34 12.15
C ILE A 160 1.28 1.85 12.36
N MET A 161 0.21 2.54 12.77
CA MET A 161 0.19 4.00 12.90
C MET A 161 0.67 4.49 14.27
N ASN A 162 0.99 3.58 15.20
CA ASN A 162 1.39 3.87 16.57
C ASN A 162 0.39 4.81 17.30
N ILE A 163 -0.89 4.45 17.26
CA ILE A 163 -1.99 5.19 17.90
C ILE A 163 -2.82 4.29 18.80
N SER A 164 -3.53 4.86 19.78
CA SER A 164 -4.42 4.08 20.64
C SER A 164 -5.65 3.57 19.86
N TYR A 165 -6.24 2.46 20.32
CA TYR A 165 -7.46 1.90 19.74
C TYR A 165 -8.63 2.88 19.72
N ALA A 166 -8.76 3.69 20.78
CA ALA A 166 -9.75 4.76 20.83
C ALA A 166 -9.51 5.80 19.73
N ASN A 167 -8.26 6.26 19.57
CA ASN A 167 -7.88 7.22 18.54
C ASN A 167 -8.08 6.64 17.14
N CYS A 168 -7.73 5.38 16.91
CA CYS A 168 -7.91 4.69 15.63
C CYS A 168 -9.39 4.63 15.22
N ARG A 169 -10.27 4.14 16.11
CA ARG A 169 -11.72 4.08 15.82
C ARG A 169 -12.31 5.46 15.52
N THR A 170 -11.98 6.47 16.34
CA THR A 170 -12.45 7.84 16.12
C THR A 170 -11.91 8.43 14.82
N MET A 171 -10.62 8.22 14.52
CA MET A 171 -9.97 8.69 13.30
C MET A 171 -10.63 8.07 12.05
N ILE A 172 -10.78 6.74 11.99
CA ILE A 172 -11.38 6.05 10.84
C ILE A 172 -12.83 6.48 10.64
N SER A 173 -13.60 6.63 11.72
CA SER A 173 -14.98 7.13 11.66
C SER A 173 -15.03 8.54 11.02
N ARG A 174 -14.27 9.49 11.57
CA ARG A 174 -14.17 10.87 11.05
C ARG A 174 -13.65 10.92 9.62
N ALA A 175 -12.72 10.04 9.27
CA ALA A 175 -12.17 9.94 7.93
C ALA A 175 -13.24 9.49 6.93
N LYS A 176 -14.04 8.47 7.26
CA LYS A 176 -15.18 8.01 6.43
C LYS A 176 -16.21 9.11 6.23
N ASP A 177 -16.55 9.86 7.28
CA ASP A 177 -17.51 10.96 7.18
C ASP A 177 -16.97 12.13 6.34
N SER A 178 -15.70 12.47 6.51
CA SER A 178 -15.04 13.49 5.69
C SER A 178 -14.99 13.09 4.20
N LEU A 179 -14.68 11.81 3.90
CA LEU A 179 -14.72 11.29 2.54
C LEU A 179 -16.14 11.37 1.95
N ARG A 180 -17.16 10.95 2.71
CA ARG A 180 -18.56 11.05 2.28
C ARG A 180 -18.96 12.48 1.93
N GLN A 181 -18.60 13.45 2.77
CA GLN A 181 -18.90 14.87 2.52
C GLN A 181 -18.26 15.38 1.23
N LYS A 182 -17.02 14.99 0.95
CA LYS A 182 -16.31 15.36 -0.28
C LYS A 182 -16.86 14.65 -1.53
N LEU A 183 -17.41 13.46 -1.37
CA LEU A 183 -18.01 12.69 -2.47
C LEU A 183 -19.38 13.21 -2.92
N LYS A 184 -20.20 13.76 -2.00
CA LYS A 184 -21.54 14.29 -2.31
C LYS A 184 -21.59 15.18 -3.56
N PRO A 185 -20.80 16.27 -3.67
CA PRO A 185 -20.86 17.16 -4.83
C PRO A 185 -20.34 16.50 -6.12
N VAL A 186 -19.45 15.50 -6.02
CA VAL A 186 -18.83 14.83 -7.17
C VAL A 186 -19.75 13.74 -7.75
N MET A 187 -20.55 13.09 -6.89
CA MET A 187 -21.38 11.94 -7.25
C MET A 187 -22.86 12.31 -7.47
N GLY A 188 -23.22 13.60 -7.35
CA GLY A 188 -24.56 14.10 -7.65
C GLY A 188 -25.63 13.71 -6.62
N TYR A 189 -25.27 13.64 -5.33
CA TYR A 189 -26.21 13.43 -4.22
C TYR A 189 -26.48 14.72 -3.44
#